data_AF-A0A935H9G6-F1
#
_entry.id   AF-A0A935H9G6-F1
#
_cell.length_a   1.000
_cell.length_b   1.000
_cell.length_c   1.000
_cell.angle_alpha   90.00
_cell.angle_beta   90.00
_cell.angle_gamma   90.00
#
_symmetry.space_group_name_H-M   'P 1'
#
loop_
_entity.id
_entity.type
_entity.pdbx_description
1 polymer ?
#
loop_
_entity_poly.entity_id
_entity_poly.type
_entity_poly.pdbx_seq_one_letter_code
_entity_poly.pdbx_strand_id
1 'polypeptide(L)'
;MNFEFNSHLMVTEFDKTMPDGRVKSIELSWSPICDANDVVEKIMLCARDVTELKRLGKEANAQKRELEIIGEILAVSQENSRVRRQFVQVCR
;
A
#
# COMPACT_ATOMS: atom_id res chain seq x y z
N MET A 1 -14.84 -7.60 -25.82
CA MET A 1 -13.40 -7.35 -26.13
C MET A 1 -12.92 -5.92 -25.81
N ASN A 2 -13.61 -4.85 -26.22
CA ASN A 2 -13.13 -3.46 -26.02
C ASN A 2 -13.00 -3.05 -24.54
N PHE A 3 -13.97 -3.42 -23.68
CA PHE A 3 -13.94 -3.07 -22.25
C PHE A 3 -12.77 -3.72 -21.51
N GLU A 4 -12.61 -5.03 -21.61
CA GLU A 4 -11.58 -5.77 -20.87
C GLU A 4 -10.18 -5.30 -21.25
N PHE A 5 -9.94 -5.07 -22.54
CA PHE A 5 -8.67 -4.55 -23.04
C PHE A 5 -8.34 -3.17 -22.46
N ASN A 6 -9.32 -2.27 -22.33
CA ASN A 6 -9.09 -0.90 -21.85
C ASN A 6 -9.32 -0.70 -20.35
N SER A 7 -9.81 -1.72 -19.63
CA SER A 7 -10.16 -1.65 -18.20
C SER A 7 -9.00 -1.19 -17.32
N HIS A 8 -7.77 -1.56 -17.67
CA HIS A 8 -6.55 -1.19 -16.94
C HIS A 8 -6.22 0.31 -16.99
N LEU A 9 -6.83 1.07 -17.92
CA LEU A 9 -6.67 2.52 -18.03
C LEU A 9 -7.70 3.28 -17.18
N MET A 10 -8.68 2.59 -16.61
CA MET A 10 -9.72 3.21 -15.79
C MET A 10 -9.16 3.61 -14.43
N VAL A 11 -9.60 4.77 -13.94
CA VAL A 11 -9.23 5.24 -12.60
C VAL A 11 -9.78 4.26 -11.56
N THR A 12 -8.89 3.68 -10.76
CA THR A 12 -9.26 2.74 -9.68
C THR A 12 -9.35 3.42 -8.32
N GLU A 13 -8.71 4.58 -8.16
CA GLU A 13 -8.72 5.32 -6.91
C GLU A 13 -8.39 6.80 -7.11
N PHE A 14 -8.99 7.65 -6.29
CA PHE A 14 -8.63 9.05 -6.19
C PHE A 14 -8.96 9.63 -4.81
N ASP A 15 -8.24 10.70 -4.45
CA ASP A 15 -8.56 11.50 -3.26
C ASP A 15 -9.45 12.68 -3.65
N LYS A 16 -10.48 12.92 -2.85
CA LYS A 16 -11.43 14.01 -3.05
C LYS A 16 -11.52 14.90 -1.82
N THR A 17 -11.28 16.20 -2.02
CA THR A 17 -11.56 17.21 -1.00
C THR A 17 -13.07 17.48 -0.96
N MET A 18 -13.66 17.31 0.21
CA MET A 18 -15.07 17.55 0.48
C MET A 18 -15.29 19.05 0.81
N PRO A 19 -16.53 19.56 0.69
CA PRO A 19 -16.83 20.98 1.00
C PRO A 19 -16.48 21.41 2.42
N ASP A 20 -16.40 20.47 3.35
CA ASP A 20 -16.02 20.69 4.76
C ASP A 20 -14.49 20.67 4.99
N GLY A 21 -13.69 20.53 3.92
CA GLY A 21 -12.23 20.50 3.98
C GLY A 21 -11.62 19.12 4.26
N ARG A 22 -12.43 18.09 4.55
CA ARG A 22 -11.92 16.72 4.74
C ARG A 22 -11.52 16.10 3.41
N VAL A 23 -10.43 15.33 3.41
CA VAL A 23 -10.03 14.52 2.25
C VAL A 23 -10.56 13.11 2.42
N LYS A 24 -11.28 12.62 1.41
CA LYS A 24 -11.72 11.23 1.34
C LYS A 24 -10.97 10.48 0.26
N SER A 25 -10.51 9.27 0.58
CA SER A 25 -9.98 8.33 -0.40
C SER A 25 -11.11 7.47 -0.94
N ILE A 26 -11.36 7.56 -2.24
CA ILE A 26 -12.46 6.86 -2.92
C ILE A 26 -11.87 5.81 -3.85
N GLU A 27 -12.19 4.54 -3.59
CA GLU A 27 -11.90 3.41 -4.47
C GLU A 27 -13.04 3.24 -5.48
N LEU A 28 -12.70 3.03 -6.74
CA LEU A 28 -13.62 2.79 -7.84
C LEU A 28 -13.45 1.37 -8.39
N SER A 29 -14.56 0.65 -8.54
CA SER A 29 -14.59 -0.62 -9.28
C SER A 29 -15.60 -0.55 -10.41
N TRP A 30 -15.14 -0.91 -11.61
CA TRP A 30 -15.90 -0.86 -12.85
C TRP A 30 -16.31 -2.28 -13.26
N SER A 31 -17.59 -2.49 -13.54
CA SER A 31 -18.09 -3.78 -14.03
C SER A 31 -18.96 -3.56 -15.26
N PRO A 32 -18.68 -4.23 -16.41
CA PRO A 32 -19.50 -4.10 -17.59
C PRO A 32 -20.78 -4.92 -17.43
N ILE A 33 -21.87 -4.44 -18.01
CA ILE A 33 -23.12 -5.17 -18.15
C ILE A 33 -23.32 -5.42 -19.64
N CYS A 34 -23.21 -6.69 -20.03
CA CYS A 34 -23.33 -7.14 -21.41
C CYS A 34 -24.74 -7.62 -21.74
N ASP A 35 -25.12 -7.51 -23.01
CA ASP A 35 -26.34 -8.12 -23.56
C ASP A 35 -26.14 -9.62 -23.90
N ALA A 36 -27.15 -10.24 -24.53
CA ALA A 36 -27.09 -11.63 -24.95
C ALA A 36 -26.01 -11.95 -26.00
N ASN A 37 -25.45 -10.93 -26.66
CA ASN A 37 -24.42 -11.05 -27.68
C ASN A 37 -23.02 -10.65 -27.15
N ASP A 38 -22.86 -10.54 -25.83
CA ASP A 38 -21.62 -10.09 -25.17
C ASP A 38 -21.18 -8.66 -25.55
N VAL A 39 -22.14 -7.82 -25.95
CA VAL A 39 -21.90 -6.40 -26.22
C VAL A 39 -22.17 -5.60 -24.95
N VAL A 40 -21.20 -4.79 -24.53
CA VAL A 40 -21.34 -3.92 -23.35
C VAL A 40 -22.40 -2.87 -23.62
N GLU A 41 -23.53 -2.95 -22.91
CA GLU A 41 -24.62 -1.98 -23.00
C GLU A 41 -24.49 -0.89 -21.93
N LYS A 42 -23.99 -1.27 -20.74
CA LYS A 42 -23.90 -0.38 -19.57
C LYS A 42 -22.63 -0.68 -18.76
N ILE A 43 -22.23 0.27 -17.92
CA ILE A 43 -21.14 0.09 -16.96
C ILE A 43 -21.66 0.43 -15.57
N MET A 44 -21.51 -0.52 -14.64
CA MET A 44 -21.72 -0.30 -13.22
C MET A 44 -20.43 0.23 -12.60
N LEU A 45 -20.52 1.40 -11.98
CA LEU A 45 -19.44 1.99 -11.20
C LEU A 45 -19.79 1.93 -9.72
N CYS A 46 -18.98 1.22 -8.93
CA CYS A 46 -19.08 1.25 -7.48
C CYS A 46 -18.00 2.18 -6.92
N ALA A 47 -18.41 3.13 -6.09
CA ALA A 47 -17.50 4.01 -5.36
C ALA A 47 -17.55 3.64 -3.86
N ARG A 48 -16.41 3.25 -3.29
CA ARG A 48 -16.27 2.96 -1.86
C ARG A 48 -15.39 4.00 -1.20
N ASP A 49 -15.88 4.58 -0.10
CA ASP A 49 -15.06 5.40 0.79
C ASP A 49 -14.16 4.48 1.62
N VAL A 50 -12.85 4.56 1.37
CA VAL A 50 -11.82 3.74 2.05
C VAL A 50 -10.94 4.59 2.95
N THR A 51 -11.37 5.83 3.27
CA THR A 51 -10.58 6.80 4.05
C THR A 51 -10.15 6.23 5.40
N GLU A 52 -11.09 5.62 6.15
CA GLU A 52 -10.80 5.06 7.47
C GLU A 52 -9.90 3.82 7.36
N LEU A 53 -10.16 2.95 6.39
CA LEU A 53 -9.38 1.74 6.15
C LEU A 53 -7.91 2.08 5.82
N LYS A 54 -7.68 3.09 4.98
CA LYS A 54 -6.33 3.60 4.68
C LYS A 54 -5.68 4.29 5.87
N ARG A 55 -6.44 5.02 6.68
CA ARG A 55 -5.91 5.66 7.91
C ARG A 55 -5.35 4.61 8.86
N LEU A 56 -6.12 3.55 9.13
CA LEU A 56 -5.71 2.44 10.00
C LEU A 56 -4.47 1.70 9.43
N GLY A 57 -4.44 1.47 8.12
CA GLY A 57 -3.27 0.86 7.46
C GLY A 57 -2.00 1.71 7.56
N LYS A 58 -2.10 3.04 7.46
CA LYS A 58 -0.96 3.96 7.65
C LYS A 58 -0.43 3.92 9.08
N GLU A 59 -1.32 3.86 10.08
CA GLU A 59 -0.93 3.74 11.49
C GLU A 59 -0.17 2.44 11.78
N ALA A 60 -0.64 1.31 11.23
CA ALA A 60 0.02 0.02 11.37
C ALA A 60 1.38 -0.04 10.66
N ASN A 61 1.49 0.53 9.46
CA ASN A 61 2.77 0.59 8.73
C ASN A 61 3.80 1.51 9.42
N ALA A 62 3.35 2.60 10.05
CA ALA A 62 4.24 3.49 10.80
C ALA A 62 4.88 2.77 11.99
N GLN A 63 4.11 1.98 12.75
CA GLN A 63 4.64 1.17 13.84
C GLN A 63 5.65 0.14 13.34
N LYS A 64 5.37 -0.55 12.24
CA LYS A 64 6.28 -1.55 11.67
C LYS A 64 7.63 -0.94 11.25
N ARG A 65 7.62 0.28 10.70
CA ARG A 65 8.84 1.00 10.30
C ARG A 65 9.72 1.37 11.49
N GLU A 66 9.13 1.74 12.62
CA GLU A 66 9.87 2.03 13.86
C GLU A 66 10.59 0.79 14.40
N LEU A 67 9.92 -0.37 14.40
CA LEU A 67 10.52 -1.64 14.78
C LEU A 67 11.65 -2.08 13.84
N GLU A 68 11.53 -1.86 12.53
CA GLU A 68 12.59 -2.14 11.54
C GLU A 68 13.86 -1.31 11.79
N ILE A 69 13.70 0.00 12.05
CA ILE A 69 14.83 0.91 12.33
C ILE A 69 15.55 0.51 13.62
N ILE A 70 14.81 0.17 14.68
CA ILE A 70 15.41 -0.33 15.94
C ILE A 70 16.19 -1.63 15.69
N GLY A 71 15.67 -2.51 14.85
CA GLY A 71 16.33 -3.77 14.47
C GLY A 71 17.69 -3.54 13.78
N GLU A 72 17.78 -2.60 12.85
CA GLU A 72 19.04 -2.24 12.20
C GLU A 72 20.07 -1.68 13.19
N ILE A 73 19.65 -0.81 14.12
CA ILE A 73 20.54 -0.22 15.13
C ILE A 73 21.10 -1.30 16.08
N LEU A 74 20.26 -2.25 16.52
CA LEU A 74 20.69 -3.34 17.38
C LEU A 74 21.60 -4.34 16.65
N ALA A 75 21.36 -4.62 15.37
CA ALA A 75 22.20 -5.50 14.56
C ALA A 75 23.64 -4.97 14.42
N VAL A 76 23.79 -3.65 14.23
CA VAL A 76 25.11 -2.98 14.16
C VAL A 76 25.88 -3.09 15.48
N SER A 77 25.19 -3.11 16.64
CA SER A 77 25.83 -3.26 17.95
C SER A 77 26.44 -4.66 18.19
N GLN A 78 25.85 -5.71 17.60
CA GLN A 78 26.35 -7.09 17.72
C GLN A 78 27.53 -7.38 16.78
N GLU A 79 27.61 -6.69 15.64
CA GLU A 79 28.73 -6.81 14.71
C GLU A 79 30.03 -6.21 15.30
N ASN A 80 29.93 -5.06 15.98
CA ASN A 80 31.07 -4.41 16.64
C ASN A 80 31.67 -5.20 17.81
N SER A 81 30.89 -6.06 18.48
CA SER A 81 31.38 -6.90 19.58
C SER A 81 32.06 -8.20 19.10
N ARG A 82 31.97 -8.51 17.80
CA ARG A 82 32.61 -9.68 17.18
C ARG A 82 34.04 -9.40 16.73
N VAL A 83 34.33 -8.20 16.21
CA VAL A 83 35.69 -7.79 15.78
C VAL A 83 36.64 -7.67 16.98
N ARG A 84 36.13 -7.28 18.15
CA ARG A 84 36.95 -7.14 19.37
C ARG A 84 37.48 -8.46 19.94
N ARG A 85 36.86 -9.61 19.63
CA ARG A 85 37.31 -10.92 20.12
C ARG A 85 38.46 -11.52 19.31
N GLN A 86 38.66 -11.10 18.06
CA GLN A 86 39.72 -11.67 17.21
C GLN A 86 41.11 -11.06 17.48
N PHE A 87 41.19 -9.87 18.07
CA PHE A 87 42.49 -9.25 18.42
C PHE A 87 43.13 -9.80 19.70
N VAL A 88 42.35 -10.36 20.64
CA VAL A 88 42.91 -10.91 21.89
C VAL A 88 43.62 -12.27 21.68
N GLN A 89 43.30 -12.99 20.60
CA GLN A 89 43.86 -14.33 20.35
C GLN A 89 45.13 -14.32 19.47
N VAL A 90 45.51 -13.17 18.89
CA VAL A 90 46.75 -13.03 18.09
C VAL A 90 47.95 -12.56 18.94
N CYS A 91 47.71 -12.07 20.16
CA CYS A 91 48.76 -11.59 21.07
C CYS A 91 49.09 -12.58 22.21
N ARG A 92 48.91 -13.89 22.01
CA ARG A 92 49.39 -14.90 22.96
C ARG A 92 50.13 -16.03 22.26
#